data_AF-A0A936GW28-F1
#
_entry.id   AF-A0A936GW28-F1
#
_cell.length_a   1.000
_cell.length_b   1.000
_cell.length_c   1.000
_cell.angle_alpha   90.00
_cell.angle_beta   90.00
_cell.angle_gamma   90.00
#
_symmetry.space_group_name_H-M   'P 1'
#
loop_
_entity.id
_entity.type
_entity.pdbx_description
1 polymer ?
#
loop_
_entity_poly.entity_id
_entity_poly.type
_entity_poly.pdbx_seq_one_letter_code
_entity_poly.pdbx_strand_id
1 'polypeptide(L)'
;MSCQKDDCQKADFIGTWKGSENCDGTIKEGVIITITDEGSNDKVLINGSTFDDESAEVDGCDLDGSLLVLGIGIEIKGSLEGTTLNLSRTNSFLGLDSGCEFTLTKQ
;
A
#
# COMPACT_ATOMS: atom_id res chain seq x y z
N MET A 1 -8.21 -24.32 -14.45
CA MET A 1 -7.08 -23.37 -14.28
C MET A 1 -7.51 -22.39 -13.22
N SER A 2 -7.21 -22.73 -11.98
CA SER A 2 -7.48 -21.92 -10.80
C SER A 2 -6.31 -20.97 -10.64
N CYS A 3 -6.47 -19.68 -10.97
CA CYS A 3 -5.54 -18.67 -10.47
C CYS A 3 -5.70 -18.70 -8.95
N GLN A 4 -4.69 -19.22 -8.25
CA GLN A 4 -4.69 -19.18 -6.79
C GLN A 4 -4.29 -17.77 -6.36
N LYS A 5 -4.79 -17.36 -5.20
CA LYS A 5 -4.60 -16.05 -4.56
C LYS A 5 -3.13 -15.72 -4.24
N ASP A 6 -2.19 -16.58 -4.62
CA ASP A 6 -0.79 -16.59 -4.19
C ASP A 6 0.22 -16.43 -5.37
N ASP A 7 -0.25 -16.11 -6.58
CA ASP A 7 0.61 -16.04 -7.78
C ASP A 7 1.15 -14.63 -8.10
N CYS A 8 0.84 -13.61 -7.30
CA CYS A 8 1.39 -12.28 -7.55
C CYS A 8 2.90 -12.24 -7.28
N GLN A 9 3.62 -11.54 -8.14
CA GLN A 9 5.05 -11.27 -8.00
C GLN A 9 5.26 -9.82 -7.60
N LYS A 10 6.41 -9.50 -6.99
CA LYS A 10 6.82 -8.12 -6.70
C LYS A 10 6.61 -7.16 -7.89
N ALA A 11 6.91 -7.63 -9.11
CA ALA A 11 6.76 -6.86 -10.33
C ALA A 11 5.30 -6.46 -10.65
N ASP A 12 4.31 -7.20 -10.16
CA ASP A 12 2.90 -6.89 -10.38
C ASP A 12 2.45 -5.66 -9.59
N PHE A 13 3.07 -5.40 -8.44
CA PHE A 13 2.85 -4.21 -7.63
C PHE A 13 3.56 -2.98 -8.19
N ILE A 14 4.73 -3.15 -8.83
CA ILE A 14 5.52 -2.04 -9.34
C ILE A 14 4.78 -1.29 -10.45
N GLY A 15 4.75 0.03 -10.34
CA GLY A 15 4.15 0.93 -11.33
C GLY A 15 3.43 2.12 -10.70
N THR A 16 2.69 2.84 -11.54
CA THR A 16 1.83 3.95 -11.13
C THR A 16 0.38 3.47 -11.01
N TRP A 17 -0.26 3.86 -9.92
CA TRP A 17 -1.60 3.48 -9.53
C TRP A 17 -2.43 4.73 -9.34
N LYS A 18 -3.69 4.71 -9.80
CA LYS A 18 -4.61 5.84 -9.65
C LYS A 18 -5.95 5.39 -9.12
N GLY A 19 -6.54 6.17 -8.22
CA GLY A 19 -7.87 5.90 -7.70
C GLY A 19 -8.29 6.88 -6.62
N SER A 20 -8.89 6.37 -5.55
CA SER A 20 -9.40 7.16 -4.43
C SER A 20 -8.67 6.85 -3.14
N GLU A 21 -8.64 7.83 -2.23
CA GLU A 21 -8.31 7.65 -0.83
C GLU A 21 -9.51 8.03 0.04
N ASN A 22 -9.72 7.30 1.12
CA ASN A 22 -10.70 7.59 2.16
C ASN A 22 -9.99 7.62 3.52
N CYS A 23 -9.77 8.82 4.06
CA CYS A 23 -9.18 9.01 5.38
C CYS A 23 -10.27 9.47 6.34
N ASP A 24 -10.60 8.65 7.34
CA ASP A 24 -11.59 8.96 8.39
C ASP A 24 -12.94 9.49 7.83
N GLY A 25 -13.39 8.95 6.69
CA GLY A 25 -14.65 9.32 6.02
C GLY A 25 -14.53 10.47 5.01
N THR A 26 -13.36 11.08 4.88
CA THR A 26 -13.08 12.08 3.84
C THR A 26 -12.53 11.40 2.59
N ILE A 27 -13.33 11.40 1.52
CA ILE A 27 -12.95 10.79 0.24
C ILE A 27 -12.32 11.83 -0.67
N LYS A 28 -11.18 11.48 -1.29
CA LYS A 28 -10.53 12.25 -2.33
C LYS A 28 -10.22 11.36 -3.52
N GLU A 29 -10.67 11.82 -4.68
CA GLU A 29 -10.53 11.13 -5.96
C GLU A 29 -9.27 11.58 -6.72
N GLY A 30 -8.82 10.73 -7.64
CA GLY A 30 -7.70 11.02 -8.53
C GLY A 30 -6.34 11.02 -7.82
N VAL A 31 -6.23 10.32 -6.69
CA VAL A 31 -4.98 10.07 -5.98
C VAL A 31 -4.08 9.21 -6.86
N ILE A 32 -2.78 9.52 -6.83
CA ILE A 32 -1.74 8.79 -7.56
C ILE A 32 -0.73 8.26 -6.54
N ILE A 33 -0.44 6.96 -6.62
CA ILE A 33 0.59 6.28 -5.85
C ILE A 33 1.56 5.62 -6.83
N THR A 34 2.84 5.69 -6.53
CA THR A 34 3.89 4.98 -7.27
C THR A 34 4.50 3.95 -6.35
N ILE A 35 4.60 2.72 -6.85
CA ILE A 35 5.31 1.64 -6.19
C ILE A 35 6.57 1.32 -6.99
N THR A 36 7.72 1.37 -6.34
CA THR A 36 9.02 1.09 -6.95
C THR A 36 9.71 -0.07 -6.25
N ASP A 37 10.68 -0.68 -6.94
CA ASP A 37 11.52 -1.71 -6.35
C ASP A 37 12.47 -1.07 -5.32
N GLU A 38 12.49 -1.58 -4.08
CA GLU A 38 13.44 -1.15 -3.05
C GLU A 38 14.84 -1.75 -3.27
N GLY A 39 14.97 -2.73 -4.17
CA GLY A 39 16.23 -3.39 -4.51
C GLY A 39 16.59 -4.58 -3.61
N SER A 40 15.79 -4.87 -2.58
CA SER A 40 15.80 -6.16 -1.89
C SER A 40 14.84 -7.14 -2.56
N ASN A 41 15.02 -8.45 -2.35
CA ASN A 41 14.31 -9.47 -3.15
C ASN A 41 12.79 -9.33 -3.08
N ASP A 42 12.24 -8.89 -1.95
CA ASP A 42 10.81 -8.99 -1.66
C ASP A 42 10.21 -7.68 -1.10
N LYS A 43 10.88 -6.54 -1.26
CA LYS A 43 10.35 -5.25 -0.78
C LYS A 43 10.14 -4.25 -1.90
N VAL A 44 9.15 -3.40 -1.68
CA VAL A 44 8.82 -2.25 -2.51
C VAL A 44 8.79 -0.98 -1.67
N LEU A 45 8.99 0.16 -2.33
CA LEU A 45 8.75 1.48 -1.76
C LEU A 45 7.44 2.04 -2.31
N ILE A 46 6.60 2.55 -1.43
CA ILE A 46 5.30 3.14 -1.75
C ILE A 46 5.41 4.65 -1.52
N ASN A 47 5.11 5.43 -2.57
CA ASN A 47 5.16 6.89 -2.53
C ASN A 47 3.90 7.49 -3.15
N GLY A 48 3.33 8.50 -2.50
CA GLY A 48 2.26 9.31 -3.05
C GLY A 48 1.13 9.51 -2.05
N SER A 49 0.43 10.63 -2.20
CA SER A 49 -0.59 11.08 -1.26
C SER A 49 -0.07 11.22 0.18
N THR A 50 -0.42 10.31 1.08
CA THR A 50 0.01 10.30 2.48
C THR A 50 1.18 9.36 2.76
N PHE A 51 1.62 8.59 1.76
CA PHE A 51 2.83 7.76 1.82
C PHE A 51 4.06 8.60 1.46
N ASP A 52 5.14 8.44 2.23
CA ASP A 52 6.42 9.12 2.04
C ASP A 52 7.57 8.10 2.02
N ASP A 53 7.77 7.47 0.85
CA ASP A 53 8.76 6.40 0.60
C ASP A 53 8.73 5.30 1.67
N GLU A 54 7.54 4.76 1.93
CA GLU A 54 7.36 3.75 2.96
C GLU A 54 7.58 2.34 2.39
N SER A 55 8.38 1.54 3.07
CA SER A 55 8.71 0.18 2.64
C SER A 55 7.63 -0.83 3.03
N ALA A 56 7.30 -1.74 2.12
CA ALA A 56 6.45 -2.89 2.40
C ALA A 56 7.05 -4.18 1.80
N GLU A 57 6.94 -5.28 2.53
CA GLU A 57 7.26 -6.62 2.07
C GLU A 57 6.11 -7.16 1.21
N VAL A 58 6.46 -7.89 0.15
CA VAL A 58 5.54 -8.58 -0.74
C VAL A 58 5.49 -10.05 -0.33
N ASP A 59 4.31 -10.54 0.02
CA ASP A 59 4.05 -11.96 0.25
C ASP A 59 2.86 -12.40 -0.59
N GLY A 60 3.14 -13.07 -1.70
CA GLY A 60 2.14 -13.36 -2.73
C GLY A 60 1.45 -12.08 -3.21
N CYS A 61 0.12 -12.04 -3.09
CA CYS A 61 -0.71 -10.90 -3.48
C CYS A 61 -0.94 -9.87 -2.36
N ASP A 62 -0.22 -9.97 -1.24
CA ASP A 62 -0.35 -9.05 -0.13
C ASP A 62 0.92 -8.19 0.06
N LEU A 63 0.74 -7.00 0.62
CA LEU A 63 1.81 -6.11 1.08
C LEU A 63 1.70 -5.94 2.60
N ASP A 64 2.82 -6.04 3.31
CA ASP A 64 2.91 -5.76 4.75
C ASP A 64 4.12 -4.88 5.05
N GLY A 65 3.86 -3.69 5.60
CA GLY A 65 4.88 -2.74 5.98
C GLY A 65 4.64 -2.21 7.38
N SER A 66 5.71 -2.01 8.14
CA SER A 66 5.61 -1.31 9.42
C SER A 66 6.85 -0.48 9.72
N LEU A 67 6.64 0.68 10.34
CA LEU A 67 7.70 1.60 10.73
C LEU A 67 7.33 2.32 12.02
N LEU A 68 8.33 2.69 12.83
CA LEU A 68 8.17 3.56 13.99
C LEU A 68 8.94 4.87 13.77
N VAL A 69 8.23 5.98 13.65
CA VAL A 69 8.82 7.31 13.44
C VAL A 69 8.43 8.22 14.59
N LEU A 70 9.41 8.70 15.36
CA LEU A 70 9.19 9.64 16.47
C LEU A 70 8.10 9.19 17.48
N GLY A 71 7.96 7.88 17.68
CA GLY A 71 6.95 7.29 18.58
C GLY A 71 5.56 7.09 17.96
N ILE A 72 5.39 7.42 16.68
CA ILE A 72 4.20 7.10 15.89
C ILE A 72 4.47 5.80 15.13
N GLY A 73 3.64 4.78 15.37
CA GLY A 73 3.64 3.55 14.60
C GLY A 73 2.90 3.77 13.28
N ILE A 74 3.49 3.34 12.18
CA ILE A 74 2.88 3.32 10.86
C ILE A 74 2.77 1.86 10.46
N GLU A 75 1.56 1.42 10.11
CA GLU A 75 1.29 0.10 9.55
C GLU A 75 0.72 0.30 8.14
N ILE A 76 1.20 -0.52 7.21
CA ILE A 76 0.79 -0.51 5.82
C ILE A 76 0.35 -1.92 5.48
N LYS A 77 -0.86 -2.03 4.92
CA LYS A 77 -1.31 -3.27 4.32
C LYS A 77 -1.70 -3.03 2.89
N GLY A 78 -1.56 -4.05 2.06
CA GLY A 78 -2.06 -3.99 0.70
C GLY A 78 -2.49 -5.34 0.20
N SER A 79 -3.35 -5.33 -0.81
CA SER A 79 -3.73 -6.52 -1.55
C SER A 79 -3.93 -6.20 -3.02
N LEU A 80 -3.45 -7.10 -3.88
CA LEU A 80 -3.61 -7.00 -5.32
C LEU A 80 -4.62 -8.04 -5.81
N GLU A 81 -5.69 -7.54 -6.43
CA GLU A 81 -6.73 -8.37 -7.03
C GLU A 81 -6.86 -8.01 -8.52
N GLY A 82 -6.14 -8.77 -9.36
CA GLY A 82 -6.06 -8.50 -10.79
C GLY A 82 -5.34 -7.18 -11.07
N THR A 83 -6.09 -6.14 -11.47
CA THR A 83 -5.56 -4.80 -11.74
C THR A 83 -5.93 -3.77 -10.67
N THR A 84 -6.58 -4.22 -9.58
CA THR A 84 -7.02 -3.37 -8.48
C THR A 84 -6.08 -3.58 -7.30
N LEU A 85 -5.44 -2.49 -6.87
CA LEU A 85 -4.62 -2.46 -5.67
C LEU A 85 -5.42 -1.79 -4.56
N ASN A 86 -5.62 -2.50 -3.46
CA ASN A 86 -6.11 -1.91 -2.22
C ASN A 86 -4.91 -1.66 -1.32
N LEU A 87 -4.84 -0.49 -0.69
CA LEU A 87 -3.85 -0.19 0.34
C LEU A 87 -4.58 0.35 1.57
N SER A 88 -4.01 0.10 2.75
CA SER A 88 -4.36 0.82 3.96
C SER A 88 -3.09 1.30 4.64
N ARG A 89 -3.19 2.48 5.25
CA ARG A 89 -2.13 3.08 6.04
C ARG A 89 -2.70 3.55 7.37
N THR A 90 -2.24 2.97 8.46
CA THR A 90 -2.68 3.28 9.81
C THR A 90 -1.54 3.94 10.58
N ASN A 91 -1.82 5.10 11.17
CA ASN A 91 -0.96 5.71 12.18
C ASN A 91 -1.50 5.41 13.57
N SER A 92 -0.66 4.89 14.44
CA SER A 92 -0.95 4.62 15.84
C SER A 92 -0.07 5.47 16.75
N PHE A 93 -0.69 6.25 17.64
CA PHE A 93 0.02 7.04 18.65
C PHE A 93 -0.71 6.98 19.99
N LEU A 94 -0.05 6.48 21.03
CA LEU A 94 -0.60 6.36 22.40
C LEU A 94 -1.98 5.67 22.48
N GLY A 95 -2.21 4.67 21.62
CA GLY A 95 -3.46 3.91 21.57
C GLY A 95 -4.60 4.60 20.81
N LEU A 96 -4.32 5.69 20.11
CA LEU A 96 -5.21 6.28 19.12
C LEU A 96 -4.74 5.91 17.73
N ASP A 97 -5.68 5.42 16.91
CA ASP A 97 -5.44 5.04 15.53
C ASP A 97 -6.16 6.00 14.59
N SER A 98 -5.49 6.37 13.49
CA SER A 98 -6.07 7.10 12.36
C SER A 98 -5.60 6.44 11.07
N GLY A 99 -6.46 6.35 10.07
CA GLY A 99 -6.14 5.54 8.89
C GLY A 99 -6.71 6.08 7.59
N CYS A 100 -6.04 5.72 6.51
CA CYS A 100 -6.50 5.95 5.15
C CYS A 100 -6.60 4.60 4.43
N GLU A 101 -7.71 4.39 3.73
CA GLU A 101 -7.94 3.27 2.82
C GLU A 101 -7.86 3.78 1.38
N PHE A 102 -7.26 2.99 0.49
CA PHE A 102 -7.06 3.33 -0.91
C PHE A 102 -7.59 2.21 -1.78
N THR A 103 -8.30 2.57 -2.85
CA THR A 103 -8.67 1.64 -3.92
C THR A 103 -8.18 2.23 -5.22
N LEU A 104 -7.24 1.54 -5.85
CA LEU A 104 -6.46 2.05 -6.97
C LEU A 104 -6.50 1.06 -8.14
N THR A 105 -6.31 1.58 -9.35
CA THR A 105 -6.16 0.78 -10.56
C THR A 105 -4.84 1.13 -11.23
N LYS A 106 -4.18 0.12 -11.80
CA LYS A 106 -2.92 0.30 -12.53
C LYS A 106 -3.14 1.22 -13.74
N GLN A 107 -2.23 2.17 -13.94
CA GLN A 107 -2.26 3.10 -15.08
C GLN A 107 -1.67 2.51 -16.35
#